data_AF-A0A0G1WJD0-F1
#
_entry.id   AF-A0A0G1WJD0-F1
#
_cell.length_a   1.000
_cell.length_b   1.000
_cell.length_c   1.000
_cell.angle_alpha   90.00
_cell.angle_beta   90.00
_cell.angle_gamma   90.00
#
_symmetry.space_group_name_H-M   'P 1'
#
loop_
_entity.id
_entity.type
_entity.pdbx_description
1 polymer ?
#
loop_
_entity_poly.entity_id
_entity_poly.type
_entity_poly.pdbx_seq_one_letter_code
_entity_poly.pdbx_strand_id
1 'polypeptide(L)'
;MRYTGVHHFQEENGYEIQGAWFPRVTRILEIKAKPGLDHFFREVGDYASAETIKVKSAEEGSRVHETAEKILAGEAVLIPDEIRPAMDALEAFAKKHSIIVFPEFVERRMWSERYRYAGTIDALAMIRGKVG
;
A
#
# COMPACT_ATOMS: atom_id res chain seq x y z
N MET A 1 18.04 9.01 -2.55
CA MET A 1 18.47 7.71 -3.12
C MET A 1 19.46 7.99 -4.25
N ARG A 2 20.54 7.20 -4.39
CA ARG A 2 21.45 7.28 -5.55
C ARG A 2 21.27 6.01 -6.38
N TYR A 3 21.13 6.15 -7.69
CA TYR A 3 21.02 5.01 -8.61
C TYR A 3 22.37 4.71 -9.25
N THR A 4 22.73 3.43 -9.34
CA THR A 4 23.99 2.96 -9.95
C THR A 4 23.93 2.87 -11.48
N GLY A 5 22.73 2.95 -12.09
CA GLY A 5 22.54 2.92 -13.53
C GLY A 5 21.06 2.92 -13.93
N VAL A 6 20.80 2.88 -15.24
CA VAL A 6 19.44 2.91 -15.81
C VAL A 6 18.62 1.70 -15.36
N HIS A 7 19.22 0.50 -15.36
CA HIS A 7 18.53 -0.72 -14.95
C HIS A 7 18.05 -0.63 -13.49
N HIS A 8 18.96 -0.30 -12.56
CA HIS A 8 18.62 -0.12 -11.16
C HIS A 8 17.54 0.96 -10.95
N PHE A 9 17.61 2.07 -11.71
CA PHE A 9 16.54 3.06 -11.68
C PHE A 9 15.19 2.47 -12.13
N GLN A 10 15.17 1.75 -13.24
CA GLN A 10 13.95 1.17 -13.80
C GLN A 10 13.32 0.11 -12.89
N GLU A 11 14.13 -0.76 -12.27
CA GLU A 11 13.68 -1.77 -11.32
C GLU A 11 13.05 -1.13 -10.07
N GLU A 12 13.75 -0.15 -9.49
CA GLU A 12 13.33 0.53 -8.25
C GLU A 12 12.13 1.46 -8.46
N ASN A 13 11.94 1.98 -9.68
CA ASN A 13 10.96 3.04 -9.94
C ASN A 13 9.78 2.64 -10.81
N GLY A 14 9.78 1.42 -11.36
CA GLY A 14 8.74 0.99 -12.29
C GLY A 14 8.51 -0.50 -12.30
N TYR A 15 7.80 -0.92 -13.34
CA TYR A 15 7.57 -2.30 -13.74
C TYR A 15 7.77 -2.42 -15.24
N GLU A 16 8.33 -3.53 -15.69
CA GLU A 16 8.30 -3.92 -17.09
C GLU A 16 7.06 -4.76 -17.35
N ILE A 17 6.18 -4.29 -18.24
CA ILE A 17 4.89 -4.90 -18.55
C ILE A 17 4.78 -4.95 -20.07
N GLN A 18 4.62 -6.14 -20.64
CA GLN A 18 4.49 -6.35 -22.09
C GLN A 18 5.62 -5.68 -22.92
N GLY A 19 6.86 -5.75 -22.42
CA GLY A 19 8.03 -5.16 -23.09
C GLY A 19 8.12 -3.63 -23.02
N ALA A 20 7.26 -2.98 -22.23
CA ALA A 20 7.31 -1.55 -21.97
C ALA A 20 7.50 -1.26 -20.49
N TRP A 21 8.30 -0.24 -20.18
CA TRP A 21 8.51 0.21 -18.81
C TRP A 21 7.44 1.22 -18.37
N PHE A 22 6.90 1.03 -17.17
CA PHE A 22 5.88 1.87 -16.54
C PHE A 22 6.33 2.30 -15.14
N PRO A 23 6.41 3.62 -14.82
CA PRO A 23 6.71 4.11 -13.48
C PRO A 23 5.62 3.73 -12.47
N ARG A 24 6.03 3.50 -11.21
CA ARG A 24 5.12 3.18 -10.11
C ARG A 24 4.35 4.43 -9.68
N VAL A 25 3.06 4.28 -9.38
CA VAL A 25 2.23 5.36 -8.82
C VAL A 25 2.88 5.94 -7.56
N THR A 26 3.33 5.09 -6.63
CA THR A 26 3.98 5.53 -5.38
C THR A 26 5.21 6.39 -5.65
N ARG A 27 6.02 6.02 -6.64
CA ARG A 27 7.24 6.74 -7.03
C ARG A 27 6.96 8.10 -7.68
N ILE A 28 5.90 8.19 -8.48
CA ILE A 28 5.42 9.48 -9.01
C ILE A 28 5.00 10.39 -7.86
N LEU A 29 4.26 9.86 -6.88
CA LEU A 29 3.77 10.64 -5.74
C LEU A 29 4.87 11.09 -4.77
N GLU A 30 5.99 10.37 -4.69
CA GLU A 30 7.15 10.74 -3.86
C GLU A 30 7.80 12.07 -4.26
N ILE A 31 7.58 12.56 -5.49
CA ILE A 31 8.09 13.87 -5.93
C ILE A 31 7.44 15.01 -5.14
N LYS A 32 6.23 14.81 -4.62
CA LYS A 32 5.52 15.83 -3.86
C LYS A 32 6.14 16.00 -2.48
N ALA A 33 6.43 17.24 -2.11
CA ALA A 33 6.91 17.58 -0.77
C ALA A 33 5.90 17.12 0.31
N LYS A 34 6.43 16.64 1.44
CA LYS A 34 5.64 16.14 2.58
C LYS A 34 5.98 16.96 3.85
N PRO A 35 5.65 18.27 3.89
CA PRO A 35 6.06 19.14 5.00
C PRO A 35 5.53 18.67 6.36
N GLY A 36 4.37 18.02 6.41
CA GLY A 36 3.86 17.44 7.67
C GLY A 36 4.77 16.37 8.26
N LEU A 37 5.48 15.61 7.41
CA LEU A 37 6.47 14.64 7.86
C LEU A 37 7.71 15.36 8.42
N ASP A 38 8.15 16.45 7.79
CA ASP A 38 9.25 17.28 8.30
C ASP A 38 8.92 17.90 9.67
N HIS A 39 7.67 18.32 9.87
CA HIS A 39 7.20 18.80 11.17
C HIS A 39 7.22 17.69 12.23
N PHE A 40 6.73 16.50 11.90
CA PHE A 40 6.80 15.33 12.78
C PHE A 40 8.24 15.01 13.20
N PHE A 41 9.18 14.99 12.25
CA PHE A 41 10.61 14.77 12.54
C PHE A 41 11.18 15.81 13.50
N ARG A 42 10.72 17.07 13.44
CA ARG A 42 11.12 18.13 14.37
C ARG A 42 10.53 17.95 15.77
N GLU A 43 9.28 17.51 15.86
CA GLU A 43 8.58 17.31 17.14
C GLU A 43 9.13 16.15 17.95
N VAL A 44 9.57 15.07 17.30
CA VAL A 44 10.21 13.92 17.97
C VAL A 44 11.57 14.29 18.59
N GLY A 45 12.19 15.40 18.16
CA GLY A 45 13.38 15.97 18.77
C GLY A 45 14.70 15.29 18.40
N ASP A 46 14.68 14.03 17.96
CA ASP A 46 15.84 13.29 17.47
C ASP A 46 15.51 12.49 16.20
N TYR A 47 16.40 12.56 15.21
CA TYR A 47 16.21 11.94 13.90
C TYR A 47 16.22 10.41 13.97
N ALA A 48 17.09 9.82 14.81
CA ALA A 48 17.18 8.37 14.94
C ALA A 48 15.92 7.76 15.57
N SER A 49 15.36 8.47 16.56
CA SER A 49 14.10 8.12 17.20
C SER A 49 12.92 8.20 16.22
N ALA A 50 12.86 9.27 15.42
CA ALA A 50 11.82 9.44 14.42
C ALA A 50 11.90 8.41 13.29
N GLU A 51 13.12 8.05 12.84
CA GLU A 51 13.31 6.97 11.85
C GLU A 51 12.88 5.62 12.43
N THR A 52 13.16 5.35 13.70
CA THR A 52 12.72 4.12 14.39
C THR A 52 11.20 4.03 14.46
N ILE A 53 10.52 5.12 14.80
CA ILE A 53 9.05 5.18 14.80
C ILE A 53 8.52 4.92 13.40
N LYS A 54 9.09 5.59 12.38
CA LYS A 54 8.69 5.42 10.99
C LYS A 54 8.85 3.97 10.50
N VAL A 55 9.98 3.32 10.81
CA VAL A 55 10.22 1.91 10.46
C VAL A 55 9.20 1.01 11.13
N LYS A 56 8.97 1.19 12.44
CA LYS A 56 7.99 0.39 13.19
C LYS A 56 6.57 0.58 12.62
N SER A 57 6.17 1.81 12.31
CA SER A 57 4.87 2.09 11.69
C SER A 57 4.74 1.47 10.30
N ALA A 58 5.83 1.43 9.52
CA ALA A 58 5.82 0.77 8.21
C ALA A 58 5.65 -0.75 8.36
N GLU A 59 6.38 -1.38 9.29
CA GLU A 59 6.24 -2.81 9.57
C GLU A 59 4.84 -3.18 10.07
N GLU A 60 4.27 -2.38 10.97
CA GLU A 60 2.90 -2.58 11.46
C GLU A 60 1.87 -2.42 10.33
N GLY A 61 2.03 -1.38 9.50
CA GLY A 61 1.19 -1.17 8.32
C GLY A 61 1.25 -2.33 7.35
N SER A 62 2.44 -2.88 7.07
CA SER A 62 2.60 -4.07 6.23
C SER A 62 1.88 -5.28 6.82
N ARG A 63 2.00 -5.54 8.13
CA ARG A 63 1.29 -6.66 8.78
C ARG A 63 -0.23 -6.50 8.70
N VAL A 64 -0.74 -5.29 8.86
CA VAL A 64 -2.17 -4.98 8.71
C VAL A 64 -2.64 -5.26 7.28
N HIS A 65 -1.91 -4.76 6.27
CA HIS A 65 -2.24 -5.00 4.86
C HIS A 65 -2.24 -6.49 4.51
N GLU A 66 -1.13 -7.20 4.78
CA GLU A 66 -0.99 -8.63 4.45
C GLU A 66 -2.08 -9.51 5.10
N THR A 67 -2.50 -9.15 6.32
CA THR A 67 -3.55 -9.88 7.03
C THR A 67 -4.93 -9.54 6.46
N ALA A 68 -5.19 -8.26 6.16
CA ALA A 68 -6.44 -7.83 5.53
C ALA A 68 -6.61 -8.46 4.15
N GLU A 69 -5.57 -8.49 3.33
CA GLU A 69 -5.57 -9.12 2.00
C GLU A 69 -6.07 -10.57 2.05
N LYS A 70 -5.50 -11.38 2.96
CA LYS A 70 -5.89 -12.78 3.15
C LYS A 70 -7.34 -12.91 3.59
N ILE A 71 -7.79 -12.09 4.54
CA ILE A 71 -9.19 -12.08 4.99
C ILE A 71 -10.13 -11.75 3.82
N LEU A 72 -9.81 -10.71 3.05
CA LEU A 72 -10.63 -10.26 1.93
C LEU A 72 -10.61 -11.25 0.74
N ALA A 73 -9.52 -12.01 0.58
CA ALA A 73 -9.44 -13.12 -0.36
C ALA A 73 -10.20 -14.38 0.11
N GLY A 74 -10.74 -14.39 1.34
CA GLY A 74 -11.47 -15.51 1.92
C GLY A 74 -10.57 -16.62 2.46
N GLU A 75 -9.28 -16.34 2.68
CA GLU A 75 -8.33 -17.28 3.25
C GLU A 75 -8.45 -17.33 4.78
N ALA A 76 -8.19 -18.51 5.35
CA ALA A 76 -8.06 -18.66 6.79
C ALA A 76 -6.71 -18.10 7.25
N VAL A 77 -6.72 -17.02 8.03
CA VAL A 77 -5.51 -16.40 8.57
C VAL A 77 -5.51 -16.38 10.09
N LEU A 78 -4.35 -16.64 10.69
CA LEU A 78 -4.14 -16.39 12.12
C LEU A 78 -3.88 -14.89 12.29
N ILE A 79 -4.81 -14.19 12.95
CA ILE A 79 -4.68 -12.76 13.23
C ILE A 79 -3.79 -12.57 14.46
N PRO A 80 -2.62 -11.89 14.34
CA PRO A 80 -1.79 -11.51 15.48
C PRO A 80 -2.53 -10.55 16.43
N ASP A 81 -2.33 -10.70 17.74
CA ASP A 81 -3.04 -9.90 18.73
C ASP A 81 -2.78 -8.40 18.62
N GLU A 82 -1.57 -8.03 18.20
CA GLU A 82 -1.13 -6.64 18.01
C GLU A 82 -1.98 -5.89 16.98
N ILE A 83 -2.46 -6.58 15.93
CA ILE A 83 -3.25 -5.99 14.85
C ILE A 83 -4.72 -6.39 14.89
N ARG A 84 -5.12 -7.23 15.84
CA ARG A 84 -6.50 -7.70 16.02
C ARG A 84 -7.52 -6.55 16.05
N PRO A 85 -7.28 -5.43 16.77
CA PRO A 85 -8.23 -4.31 16.77
C PRO A 85 -8.48 -3.73 15.37
N ALA A 86 -7.46 -3.69 14.50
CA ALA A 86 -7.59 -3.21 13.13
C ALA A 86 -8.40 -4.19 12.27
N MET A 87 -8.18 -5.50 12.43
CA MET A 87 -8.92 -6.53 11.69
C MET A 87 -10.40 -6.58 12.12
N ASP A 88 -10.68 -6.48 13.41
CA ASP A 88 -12.05 -6.44 13.94
C ASP A 88 -12.80 -5.20 13.40
N ALA A 89 -12.12 -4.05 13.33
CA ALA A 89 -12.67 -2.82 12.77
C ALA A 89 -12.94 -2.95 11.27
N LEU A 90 -12.05 -3.60 10.51
CA LEU A 90 -12.24 -3.89 9.09
C LEU A 90 -13.45 -4.79 8.86
N GLU A 91 -13.58 -5.88 9.61
CA GLU A 91 -14.70 -6.81 9.50
C GLU A 91 -16.04 -6.11 9.84
N ALA A 92 -16.07 -5.33 10.93
CA ALA A 92 -17.24 -4.54 11.30
C ALA A 92 -17.61 -3.52 10.21
N PHE A 93 -16.62 -2.86 9.62
CA PHE A 93 -16.83 -1.91 8.52
C PHE A 93 -17.36 -2.61 7.27
N ALA A 94 -16.75 -3.72 6.86
CA ALA A 94 -17.17 -4.51 5.71
C ALA A 94 -18.62 -5.00 5.85
N LYS A 95 -18.98 -5.52 7.03
CA LYS A 95 -20.34 -5.95 7.35
C LYS A 95 -21.33 -4.80 7.32
N LYS A 96 -21.01 -3.67 7.96
CA LYS A 96 -21.88 -2.48 8.02
C LYS A 96 -22.15 -1.87 6.65
N HIS A 97 -21.18 -1.96 5.74
CA HIS A 97 -21.26 -1.34 4.41
C HIS A 97 -21.57 -2.32 3.28
N SER A 98 -21.81 -3.59 3.61
CA SER A 98 -22.06 -4.68 2.65
C SER A 98 -20.99 -4.69 1.55
N ILE A 99 -19.73 -4.64 1.97
CA ILE A 99 -18.58 -4.65 1.06
C ILE A 99 -18.46 -6.05 0.45
N ILE A 100 -18.38 -6.11 -0.87
CA ILE A 100 -18.10 -7.33 -1.62
C ILE A 100 -16.79 -7.13 -2.34
N VAL A 101 -15.74 -7.83 -1.92
CA VAL A 101 -14.43 -7.79 -2.57
C VAL A 101 -14.42 -8.78 -3.73
N PHE A 102 -13.72 -8.44 -4.81
CA PHE A 102 -13.39 -9.36 -5.90
C PHE A 102 -12.02 -9.99 -5.62
N PRO A 103 -11.93 -11.24 -5.14
CA PRO A 103 -10.67 -11.84 -4.68
C PRO A 103 -9.56 -11.83 -5.72
N GLU A 104 -9.91 -11.97 -7.01
CA GLU A 104 -8.96 -11.93 -8.13
C GLU A 104 -8.32 -10.56 -8.39
N PHE A 105 -8.82 -9.52 -7.72
CA PHE A 105 -8.32 -8.15 -7.77
C PHE A 105 -7.70 -7.67 -6.45
N VAL A 106 -7.49 -8.57 -5.47
CA VAL A 106 -6.68 -8.28 -4.28
C VAL A 106 -5.19 -8.30 -4.67
N GLU A 107 -4.43 -7.30 -4.22
CA GLU A 107 -3.00 -7.11 -4.55
C GLU A 107 -2.71 -7.18 -6.07
N ARG A 108 -3.64 -6.67 -6.87
CA ARG A 108 -3.54 -6.80 -8.33
C ARG A 108 -2.72 -5.68 -8.93
N ARG A 109 -1.72 -6.07 -9.73
CA ARG A 109 -0.99 -5.11 -10.58
C ARG A 109 -1.86 -4.62 -11.72
N MET A 110 -1.94 -3.30 -11.84
CA MET A 110 -2.68 -2.58 -12.88
C MET A 110 -1.75 -1.59 -13.57
N TRP A 111 -2.01 -1.31 -14.85
CA TRP A 111 -1.29 -0.28 -15.59
C TRP A 111 -2.23 0.53 -16.47
N SER A 112 -1.84 1.77 -16.73
CA SER A 112 -2.51 2.62 -17.70
C SER A 112 -1.61 2.81 -18.91
N GLU A 113 -1.99 2.23 -20.05
CA GLU A 113 -1.30 2.48 -21.31
C GLU A 113 -1.41 3.94 -21.74
N ARG A 114 -2.58 4.55 -21.51
CA ARG A 114 -2.85 5.95 -21.85
C ARG A 114 -2.00 6.92 -21.03
N TYR A 115 -1.93 6.72 -19.72
CA TYR A 115 -1.26 7.64 -18.80
C TYR A 115 0.15 7.20 -18.40
N ARG A 116 0.60 6.03 -18.90
CA ARG A 116 1.97 5.52 -18.78
C ARG A 116 2.45 5.40 -17.34
N TYR A 117 1.66 4.76 -16.47
CA TYR A 117 2.07 4.37 -15.12
C TYR A 117 1.48 3.02 -14.75
N ALA A 118 2.02 2.40 -13.70
CA ALA A 118 1.54 1.16 -13.13
C ALA A 118 1.56 1.21 -11.60
N GLY A 119 0.75 0.37 -10.97
CA GLY A 119 0.66 0.26 -9.52
C GLY A 119 0.05 -1.07 -9.12
N THR A 120 0.12 -1.37 -7.83
CA THR A 120 -0.65 -2.47 -7.23
C THR A 120 -1.82 -1.83 -6.49
N ILE A 121 -3.03 -2.30 -6.75
CA ILE A 121 -4.21 -1.94 -5.95
C ILE A 121 -4.34 -2.92 -4.79
N ASP A 122 -4.71 -2.41 -3.62
CA ASP A 122 -4.93 -3.27 -2.45
C ASP A 122 -6.08 -4.24 -2.69
N ALA A 123 -7.22 -3.72 -3.19
CA ALA A 123 -8.38 -4.51 -3.59
C ALA A 123 -9.29 -3.74 -4.56
N LEU A 124 -10.08 -4.47 -5.33
CA LEU A 124 -11.28 -3.95 -6.00
C LEU A 124 -12.50 -4.46 -5.25
N ALA A 125 -13.44 -3.58 -4.92
CA ALA A 125 -14.63 -3.95 -4.18
C ALA A 125 -15.88 -3.21 -4.64
N MET A 126 -17.03 -3.80 -4.35
CA MET A 126 -18.31 -3.12 -4.41
C MET A 126 -18.72 -2.67 -3.01
N ILE A 127 -18.89 -1.37 -2.82
CA ILE A 127 -19.30 -0.76 -1.56
C ILE A 127 -20.60 -0.01 -1.80
N ARG A 128 -21.70 -0.46 -1.18
CA ARG A 128 -23.04 0.16 -1.33
C ARG A 128 -23.46 0.36 -2.81
N GLY A 129 -23.20 -0.65 -3.64
CA GLY A 129 -23.56 -0.64 -5.07
C GLY A 129 -22.63 0.17 -5.98
N LYS A 130 -21.50 0.69 -5.46
CA LYS A 130 -20.46 1.35 -6.25
C LYS A 130 -19.20 0.49 -6.27
N VAL A 131 -18.67 0.24 -7.46
CA VAL A 131 -17.38 -0.45 -7.65
C VAL A 131 -16.25 0.56 -7.55
N GLY A 132 -15.20 0.23 -6.80
CA GLY A 132 -14.01 1.06 -6.61
C GLY A 132 -12.88 0.32 -5.91
#